data_AF-A0A956IT48-F1
#
_entry.id   AF-A0A956IT48-F1
#
_cell.length_a   1.000
_cell.length_b   1.000
_cell.length_c   1.000
_cell.angle_alpha   90.00
_cell.angle_beta   90.00
_cell.angle_gamma   90.00
#
_symmetry.space_group_name_H-M   'P 1'
#
loop_
_entity.id
_entity.type
_entity.pdbx_description
1 polymer ?
#
loop_
_entity_poly.entity_id
_entity_poly.type
_entity_poly.pdbx_seq_one_letter_code
_entity_poly.pdbx_strand_id
1 'polypeptide(L)'
;MTEPAIELGVDTPDEGLAAMLAQLVRQNLQDHPAKKPVLSRMVGRIALIAEDIATEVTLHFQGGRLVVSKGIIGVPDVVIRTTTDQLTKMSLIELGRFGLPSPRGAVVRQIGDAMRHGAIHGHGVFANLPLVARFTRIMSVNPG
;
A
#
# COMPACT_ATOMS: atom_id res chain seq x y z
N MET A 1 11.91 -18.33 -8.90
CA MET A 1 11.38 -17.12 -8.24
C MET A 1 11.01 -17.50 -6.83
N THR A 2 11.51 -16.78 -5.82
CA THR A 2 11.17 -17.03 -4.40
C THR A 2 9.73 -16.62 -4.13
N GLU A 3 9.00 -17.43 -3.37
CA GLU A 3 7.63 -17.10 -2.95
C GLU A 3 7.65 -15.86 -2.05
N PRO A 4 6.81 -14.85 -2.31
CA PRO A 4 6.78 -13.67 -1.47
C PRO A 4 6.33 -13.99 -0.04
N ALA A 5 7.07 -13.47 0.94
CA ALA A 5 6.76 -13.63 2.35
C ALA A 5 6.07 -12.38 2.89
N ILE A 6 4.92 -12.55 3.53
CA ILE A 6 4.17 -11.45 4.16
C ILE A 6 4.03 -11.80 5.64
N GLU A 7 4.62 -10.97 6.50
CA GLU A 7 4.77 -11.20 7.93
C GLU A 7 4.32 -9.99 8.73
N LEU A 8 3.88 -10.22 9.96
CA LEU A 8 3.69 -9.15 10.94
C LEU A 8 5.01 -8.87 11.66
N GLY A 9 5.22 -7.61 12.07
CA GLY A 9 6.35 -7.24 12.91
C GLY A 9 6.26 -7.90 14.28
N VAL A 10 7.40 -8.04 14.97
CA VAL A 10 7.52 -8.78 16.25
C VAL A 10 6.53 -8.29 17.31
N ASP A 11 6.35 -6.97 17.44
CA ASP A 11 5.46 -6.36 18.44
C ASP A 11 4.09 -5.94 17.84
N THR A 12 3.73 -6.52 16.70
CA THR A 12 2.49 -6.20 16.00
C THR A 12 1.42 -7.24 16.33
N PRO A 13 0.27 -6.82 16.90
CA PRO A 13 -0.83 -7.74 17.16
C PRO A 13 -1.33 -8.40 15.86
N ASP A 14 -1.82 -9.63 16.00
CA ASP A 14 -2.47 -10.38 14.91
C ASP A 14 -3.89 -9.86 14.57
N GLU A 15 -4.26 -8.69 15.11
CA GLU A 15 -5.53 -8.02 14.93
C GLU A 15 -5.34 -6.51 14.62
N GLY A 16 -6.40 -5.88 14.12
CA GLY A 16 -6.38 -4.46 13.75
C GLY A 16 -5.75 -4.17 12.39
N LEU A 17 -5.40 -2.89 12.16
CA LEU A 17 -5.09 -2.37 10.83
C LEU A 17 -3.89 -3.07 10.16
N ALA A 18 -2.82 -3.34 10.90
CA ALA A 18 -1.64 -4.02 10.38
C ALA A 18 -1.96 -5.46 9.92
N ALA A 19 -2.69 -6.22 10.73
CA ALA A 19 -3.13 -7.57 10.39
C ALA A 19 -4.08 -7.59 9.18
N MET A 20 -5.04 -6.66 9.12
CA MET A 20 -5.94 -6.49 7.98
C MET A 20 -5.18 -6.21 6.68
N LEU A 21 -4.20 -5.29 6.72
CA LEU A 21 -3.37 -4.94 5.57
C LEU A 21 -2.51 -6.13 5.10
N ALA A 22 -1.88 -6.84 6.03
CA ALA A 22 -1.11 -8.04 5.71
C ALA A 22 -1.99 -9.10 5.04
N GLN A 23 -3.20 -9.30 5.55
CA GLN A 23 -4.15 -10.27 5.01
C GLN A 23 -4.65 -9.86 3.61
N LEU A 24 -4.97 -8.59 3.41
CA LEU A 24 -5.39 -8.07 2.11
C LEU A 24 -4.31 -8.27 1.04
N VAL A 25 -3.05 -7.97 1.36
CA VAL A 25 -1.94 -8.19 0.40
C VAL A 25 -1.78 -9.69 0.12
N ARG A 26 -1.90 -10.58 1.12
CA ARG A 26 -1.85 -12.03 0.92
C ARG A 26 -2.94 -12.49 -0.04
N GLN A 27 -4.18 -12.08 0.18
CA GLN A 27 -5.33 -12.40 -0.67
C GLN A 27 -5.10 -11.90 -2.11
N ASN A 28 -4.71 -10.64 -2.28
CA ASN A 28 -4.43 -10.07 -3.60
C ASN A 28 -3.34 -10.84 -4.37
N LEU A 29 -2.31 -11.36 -3.70
CA LEU A 29 -1.26 -12.17 -4.34
C LEU A 29 -1.70 -13.59 -4.65
N GLN A 30 -2.62 -14.16 -3.85
CA GLN A 30 -3.22 -15.47 -4.07
C GLN A 30 -4.16 -15.41 -5.27
N ASP A 31 -5.05 -14.44 -5.31
CA ASP A 31 -6.04 -14.25 -6.38
C ASP A 31 -5.36 -13.83 -7.69
N HIS A 32 -4.26 -13.08 -7.61
CA HIS A 32 -3.53 -12.57 -8.77
C HIS A 32 -2.02 -12.85 -8.67
N PRO A 33 -1.57 -14.07 -9.03
CA PRO A 33 -0.16 -14.44 -8.99
C PRO A 33 0.77 -13.52 -9.81
N ALA A 34 0.24 -12.82 -10.82
CA ALA A 34 0.97 -11.82 -11.61
C ALA A 34 1.52 -10.63 -10.78
N LYS A 35 0.99 -10.42 -9.57
CA LYS A 35 1.48 -9.41 -8.61
C LYS A 35 2.71 -9.88 -7.81
N LYS A 36 2.99 -11.19 -7.74
CA LYS A 36 4.19 -11.71 -7.03
C LYS A 36 5.51 -11.11 -7.57
N PRO A 37 5.74 -11.02 -8.91
CA PRO A 37 6.88 -10.29 -9.46
C PRO A 37 6.91 -8.78 -9.18
N VAL A 38 5.76 -8.16 -8.87
CA VAL A 38 5.72 -6.74 -8.51
C VAL A 38 6.28 -6.57 -7.11
N LEU A 39 5.80 -7.36 -6.16
CA LEU A 39 6.27 -7.34 -4.77
C LEU A 39 7.77 -7.67 -4.67
N SER A 40 8.28 -8.61 -5.48
CA SER A 40 9.71 -8.94 -5.50
C SER A 40 10.62 -7.79 -5.93
N ARG A 41 10.08 -6.77 -6.60
CA ARG A 41 10.82 -5.57 -7.03
C ARG A 41 10.61 -4.37 -6.10
N MET A 42 9.80 -4.52 -5.06
CA MET A 42 9.54 -3.45 -4.09
C MET A 42 10.60 -3.45 -3.00
N VAL A 43 11.23 -2.31 -2.80
CA VAL A 43 12.17 -2.02 -1.71
C VAL A 43 11.83 -0.64 -1.17
N GLY A 44 11.73 -0.51 0.15
CA GLY A 44 11.46 0.76 0.83
C GLY A 44 10.42 0.64 1.94
N ARG A 45 10.16 1.75 2.62
CA ARG A 45 9.24 1.86 3.75
C ARG A 45 8.12 2.84 3.44
N ILE A 46 6.89 2.38 3.60
CA ILE A 46 5.69 3.21 3.52
C ILE A 46 5.07 3.27 4.91
N ALA A 47 4.94 4.46 5.46
CA ALA A 47 4.12 4.74 6.62
C ALA A 47 2.68 5.05 6.17
N LEU A 48 1.71 4.35 6.74
CA LEU A 48 0.29 4.61 6.62
C LEU A 48 -0.21 5.16 7.96
N ILE A 49 -0.82 6.33 7.96
CA ILE A 49 -1.40 6.97 9.13
C ILE A 49 -2.91 7.06 8.91
N ALA A 50 -3.66 6.26 9.65
CA ALA A 50 -5.13 6.28 9.69
C ALA A 50 -5.58 7.32 10.73
N GLU A 51 -5.89 8.53 10.27
CA GLU A 51 -6.11 9.70 11.13
C GLU A 51 -7.40 9.60 11.96
N ASP A 52 -8.42 8.92 11.43
CA ASP A 52 -9.73 8.72 12.05
C ASP A 52 -9.69 7.77 13.25
N ILE A 53 -8.76 6.81 13.25
CA ILE A 53 -8.57 5.83 14.33
C ILE A 53 -7.22 5.99 15.03
N ALA A 54 -6.53 7.12 14.80
CA ALA A 54 -5.22 7.46 15.36
C ALA A 54 -4.22 6.27 15.34
N THR A 55 -4.21 5.51 14.23
CA THR A 55 -3.41 4.29 14.11
C THR A 55 -2.37 4.46 13.02
N GLU A 56 -1.16 4.03 13.31
CA GLU A 56 -0.02 4.09 12.40
C GLU A 56 0.41 2.67 12.04
N VAL A 57 0.78 2.46 10.77
CA VAL A 57 1.30 1.18 10.27
C VAL A 57 2.49 1.45 9.35
N THR A 58 3.55 0.68 9.52
CA THR A 58 4.70 0.67 8.61
C THR A 58 4.66 -0.58 7.73
N LEU A 59 4.76 -0.38 6.42
CA LEU A 59 4.96 -1.42 5.42
C LEU A 59 6.42 -1.37 4.98
N HIS A 60 7.20 -2.39 5.33
CA HIS A 60 8.60 -2.49 4.93
C HIS A 60 8.77 -3.56 3.85
N PHE A 61 9.08 -3.10 2.64
CA PHE A 61 9.33 -3.94 1.48
C PHE A 61 10.84 -4.22 1.35
N GLN A 62 11.19 -5.50 1.21
CA GLN A 62 12.57 -6.00 1.17
C GLN A 62 12.80 -6.94 -0.02
N GLY A 63 12.33 -6.57 -1.21
CA GLY A 63 12.61 -7.33 -2.44
C GLY A 63 11.89 -8.68 -2.50
N GLY A 64 10.62 -8.73 -2.11
CA GLY A 64 9.80 -9.95 -2.08
C GLY A 64 9.35 -10.37 -0.69
N ARG A 65 9.90 -9.74 0.35
CA ARG A 65 9.37 -9.80 1.71
C ARG A 65 8.66 -8.50 2.06
N LEU A 66 7.49 -8.60 2.66
CA LEU A 66 6.74 -7.50 3.25
C LEU A 66 6.59 -7.75 4.75
N VAL A 67 7.13 -6.86 5.57
CA VAL A 67 6.87 -6.82 7.01
C VAL A 67 5.89 -5.69 7.29
N VAL A 68 4.75 -6.01 7.88
CA VAL A 68 3.72 -5.04 8.28
C VAL A 68 3.79 -4.86 9.79
N SER A 69 4.06 -3.63 10.24
CA SER A 69 4.27 -3.34 11.66
C SER A 69 3.32 -2.27 12.16
N LYS A 70 2.78 -2.43 13.38
CA LYS A 70 2.08 -1.35 14.08
C LYS A 70 3.09 -0.26 14.47
N GLY A 71 2.71 1.01 14.27
CA GLY A 71 3.55 2.18 14.52
C GLY A 71 4.44 2.58 13.34
N ILE A 72 5.18 3.67 13.52
CA ILE A 72 6.23 4.13 12.58
C ILE A 72 7.57 3.48 12.94
N ILE A 73 8.07 2.60 12.08
CA ILE A 73 9.31 1.85 12.29
C ILE A 73 10.39 2.31 11.31
N GLY A 74 11.50 2.81 11.85
CA GLY A 74 12.60 3.37 11.07
C GLY A 74 12.23 4.68 10.37
N VAL A 75 12.94 5.03 9.30
CA VAL A 75 12.66 6.22 8.50
C VAL A 75 11.81 5.84 7.30
N PRO A 76 10.55 6.32 7.19
CA PRO A 76 9.71 6.05 6.03
C PRO A 76 10.19 6.82 4.80
N ASP A 77 10.23 6.13 3.65
CA ASP A 77 10.50 6.75 2.35
C ASP A 77 9.25 7.47 1.81
N VAL A 78 8.08 6.99 2.22
CA VAL A 78 6.78 7.56 1.90
C VAL A 78 5.92 7.57 3.15
N VAL A 79 5.25 8.70 3.43
CA VAL A 79 4.20 8.79 4.44
C VAL A 79 2.88 9.09 3.74
N ILE A 80 1.86 8.28 3.99
CA ILE A 80 0.50 8.45 3.48
C ILE A 80 -0.41 8.63 4.69
N ARG A 81 -1.04 9.80 4.77
CA ARG A 81 -2.15 10.05 5.70
C ARG A 81 -3.46 9.75 4.98
N THR A 82 -4.35 9.02 5.63
CA THR A 82 -5.64 8.57 5.06
C THR A 82 -6.63 8.32 6.19
N THR A 83 -7.90 8.09 5.86
CA THR A 83 -8.88 7.49 6.79
C THR A 83 -9.04 5.99 6.52
N THR A 84 -9.62 5.26 7.46
CA THR A 84 -9.92 3.83 7.34
C THR A 84 -10.93 3.55 6.21
N ASP A 85 -11.92 4.43 6.05
CA ASP A 85 -12.89 4.40 4.93
C ASP A 85 -12.20 4.55 3.57
N GLN A 86 -11.26 5.51 3.46
CA GLN A 86 -10.47 5.68 2.24
C GLN A 86 -9.57 4.49 1.95
N LEU A 87 -9.00 3.87 2.98
CA LEU A 87 -8.18 2.67 2.81
C LEU A 87 -9.00 1.47 2.29
N THR A 88 -10.22 1.32 2.79
CA THR A 88 -11.17 0.31 2.30
C THR A 88 -11.57 0.60 0.85
N LYS A 89 -11.78 1.87 0.50
CA LYS A 89 -12.01 2.26 -0.90
C LYS A 89 -10.79 1.96 -1.77
N MET A 90 -9.57 2.19 -1.27
CA MET A 90 -8.32 1.86 -1.97
C MET A 90 -8.17 0.37 -2.22
N SER A 91 -8.57 -0.50 -1.28
CA SER A 91 -8.57 -1.95 -1.50
C SER A 91 -9.56 -2.39 -2.57
N LEU A 92 -10.61 -1.60 -2.82
CA LEU A 92 -11.63 -1.86 -3.84
C LEU A 92 -11.29 -1.24 -5.20
N ILE A 93 -10.17 -0.52 -5.34
CA ILE A 93 -9.82 0.13 -6.61
C ILE A 93 -9.48 -0.92 -7.66
N GLU A 94 -10.22 -0.86 -8.77
CA GLU A 94 -9.93 -1.56 -10.01
C GLU A 94 -8.85 -0.80 -10.83
N LEU A 95 -7.67 -1.40 -11.03
CA LEU A 95 -6.64 -0.83 -11.91
C LEU A 95 -6.89 -1.15 -13.39
N GLY A 96 -6.67 -0.18 -14.28
CA GLY A 96 -6.79 -0.36 -15.73
C GLY A 96 -5.76 -1.34 -16.32
N ARG A 97 -5.88 -1.60 -17.63
CA ARG A 97 -5.17 -2.64 -18.45
C ARG A 97 -3.63 -2.71 -18.34
N PHE A 98 -2.97 -1.83 -17.59
CA PHE A 98 -1.51 -1.80 -17.43
C PHE A 98 -1.02 -1.78 -15.97
N GLY A 99 -1.90 -2.02 -14.99
CA GLY A 99 -1.52 -1.97 -13.57
C GLY A 99 -1.04 -0.59 -13.11
N LEU A 100 -1.32 0.44 -13.91
CA LEU A 100 -1.15 1.85 -13.60
C LEU A 100 -2.56 2.45 -13.54
N PRO A 101 -2.84 3.34 -12.56
CA PRO A 101 -4.05 4.15 -12.65
C PRO A 101 -3.96 4.96 -13.95
N SER A 102 -4.92 4.76 -14.86
CA SER A 102 -4.94 5.45 -16.15
C SER A 102 -4.76 6.96 -15.90
N PRO A 103 -3.81 7.67 -16.56
CA PRO A 103 -3.65 9.11 -16.39
C PRO A 103 -4.89 9.92 -16.82
N ARG A 104 -5.87 9.26 -17.48
CA ARG A 104 -7.19 9.82 -17.83
C ARG A 104 -8.36 9.23 -17.02
N GLY A 105 -8.09 8.36 -16.05
CA GLY A 105 -9.10 7.69 -15.24
C GLY A 105 -9.56 8.52 -14.04
N ALA A 106 -10.82 8.34 -13.64
CA ALA A 106 -11.43 9.00 -12.48
C ALA A 106 -10.61 8.83 -11.18
N VAL A 107 -9.81 7.76 -11.08
CA VAL A 107 -8.95 7.44 -9.93
C VAL A 107 -7.75 8.39 -9.80
N VAL A 108 -7.07 8.76 -10.89
CA VAL A 108 -5.97 9.76 -10.83
C VAL A 108 -6.52 11.13 -10.47
N ARG A 109 -7.72 11.46 -10.93
CA ARG A 109 -8.45 12.65 -10.49
C ARG A 109 -8.84 12.56 -9.02
N GLN A 110 -9.37 11.45 -8.52
CA GLN A 110 -9.72 11.29 -7.12
C GLN A 110 -8.50 11.33 -6.19
N ILE A 111 -7.38 10.70 -6.56
CA ILE A 111 -6.13 10.78 -5.80
C ILE A 111 -5.56 12.20 -5.87
N GLY A 112 -5.60 12.83 -7.06
CA GLY A 112 -5.17 14.22 -7.24
C GLY A 112 -6.05 15.23 -6.49
N ASP A 113 -7.36 15.01 -6.45
CA ASP A 113 -8.32 15.84 -5.73
C ASP A 113 -8.21 15.59 -4.23
N ALA A 114 -8.05 14.34 -3.77
CA ALA A 114 -7.79 14.04 -2.36
C ALA A 114 -6.45 14.66 -1.88
N MET A 115 -5.42 14.69 -2.73
CA MET A 115 -4.19 15.44 -2.44
C MET A 115 -4.41 16.96 -2.46
N ARG A 116 -5.17 17.51 -3.41
CA ARG A 116 -5.49 18.96 -3.44
C ARG A 116 -6.35 19.43 -2.28
N HIS A 117 -7.26 18.60 -1.79
CA HIS A 117 -8.13 18.91 -0.64
C HIS A 117 -7.46 18.62 0.70
N GLY A 118 -6.19 18.17 0.72
CA GLY A 118 -5.44 17.90 1.95
C GLY A 118 -5.83 16.60 2.66
N ALA A 119 -6.65 15.74 2.03
CA ALA A 119 -7.06 14.46 2.61
C ALA A 119 -5.95 13.38 2.52
N ILE A 120 -4.99 13.55 1.60
CA ILE A 120 -3.81 12.69 1.48
C ILE A 120 -2.56 13.57 1.48
N HIS A 121 -1.81 13.56 2.59
CA HIS A 121 -0.52 14.23 2.70
C HIS A 121 0.62 13.23 2.48
N GLY A 122 1.11 13.19 1.24
CA GLY A 122 2.18 12.31 0.79
C GLY A 122 3.58 12.90 0.97
N HIS A 123 4.26 12.67 2.10
CA HIS A 123 5.68 13.04 2.19
C HIS A 123 6.52 12.00 1.46
N GLY A 124 7.47 12.43 0.61
CA GLY A 124 8.34 11.53 -0.16
C GLY A 124 7.71 10.86 -1.39
N VAL A 125 6.42 11.09 -1.67
CA VAL A 125 5.69 10.47 -2.80
C VAL A 125 6.33 10.78 -4.16
N PHE A 126 6.77 12.03 -4.40
CA PHE A 126 7.40 12.42 -5.67
C PHE A 126 8.79 11.82 -5.85
N ALA A 127 9.56 11.65 -4.77
CA ALA A 127 10.88 11.02 -4.82
C ALA A 127 10.79 9.50 -5.01
N ASN A 128 9.68 8.90 -4.56
CA ASN A 128 9.46 7.45 -4.52
C ASN A 128 8.29 7.00 -5.40
N LEU A 129 8.05 7.67 -6.53
CA LEU A 129 6.95 7.34 -7.46
C LEU A 129 6.91 5.86 -7.88
N PRO A 130 8.04 5.17 -8.17
CA PRO A 130 8.00 3.74 -8.48
C PRO A 130 7.51 2.88 -7.32
N LEU A 131 7.84 3.24 -6.08
CA LEU A 131 7.38 2.53 -4.88
C LEU A 131 5.88 2.72 -4.70
N VAL A 132 5.38 3.95 -4.83
CA VAL A 132 3.95 4.28 -4.71
C VAL A 132 3.13 3.60 -5.80
N ALA A 133 3.57 3.65 -7.06
CA ALA A 133 2.86 3.02 -8.17
C ALA A 133 2.77 1.50 -8.00
N ARG A 134 3.85 0.84 -7.56
CA ARG A 134 3.84 -0.60 -7.26
C ARG A 134 2.99 -0.92 -6.05
N PHE A 135 3.00 -0.06 -5.02
CA PHE A 135 2.14 -0.20 -3.86
C PHE A 135 0.66 -0.17 -4.24
N THR A 136 0.23 0.81 -5.03
CA THR A 136 -1.15 0.85 -5.55
C THR A 136 -1.50 -0.42 -6.34
N ARG A 137 -0.54 -0.96 -7.12
CA ARG A 137 -0.73 -2.19 -7.89
C ARG A 137 -0.93 -3.44 -7.03
N ILE A 138 -0.17 -3.61 -5.95
CA ILE A 138 -0.36 -4.75 -5.05
C ILE A 138 -1.63 -4.64 -4.20
N MET A 139 -2.09 -3.41 -3.92
CA MET A 139 -3.28 -3.16 -3.11
C MET A 139 -4.60 -3.26 -3.90
N SER A 140 -4.55 -3.03 -5.22
CA SER A 140 -5.73 -3.14 -6.08
C SER A 140 -6.24 -4.57 -6.21
N VAL A 141 -7.53 -4.73 -6.50
CA VAL A 141 -8.11 -6.05 -6.78
C VAL A 141 -7.65 -6.55 -8.15
N ASN A 142 -7.56 -5.70 -9.19
CA ASN A 142 -7.34 -6.15 -10.56
C ASN A 142 -6.02 -6.92 -10.84
N PRO A 143 -5.98 -7.77 -11.88
CA PRO A 143 -4.83 -8.62 -12.23
C PRO A 143 -3.60 -7.88 -12.80
N GLY A 144 -3.57 -6.54 -12.70
CA GLY A 144 -2.69 -5.63 -13.44
C GLY A 144 -1.25 -6.07 -13.59
#